data_AF-A0A149QSG2-F1
#
_entry.id   AF-A0A149QSG2-F1
#
_cell.length_a   1.000
_cell.length_b   1.000
_cell.length_c   1.000
_cell.angle_alpha   90.00
_cell.angle_beta   90.00
_cell.angle_gamma   90.00
#
_symmetry.space_group_name_H-M   'P 1'
#
loop_
_entity.id
_entity.type
_entity.pdbx_description
1 polymer ?
#
loop_
_entity_poly.entity_id
_entity_poly.type
_entity_poly.pdbx_seq_one_letter_code
_entity_poly.pdbx_strand_id
1 'polypeptide(L)'
;MHIEDIKAELRKKYGPLTSISRDLGLSKNAVSATISQPGYSVLNERRIAKLLGRTVFEVWGKDRFHEDGTPVSQVADRTPTSRVPADLRRNGVAA
;
A
#
# COMPACT_ATOMS: atom_id res chain seq x y z
N MET A 1 14.15 -0.33 -6.28
CA MET A 1 14.57 -1.72 -6.61
C MET A 1 13.71 -2.26 -7.75
N HIS A 2 14.18 -3.18 -8.60
CA HIS A 2 13.29 -3.76 -9.63
C HIS A 2 12.34 -4.80 -9.02
N ILE A 3 11.16 -4.93 -9.61
CA ILE A 3 10.07 -5.84 -9.17
C ILE A 3 10.56 -7.29 -9.08
N GLU A 4 11.36 -7.74 -10.06
CA GLU A 4 11.87 -9.11 -10.10
C GLU A 4 12.90 -9.37 -9.00
N ASP A 5 13.71 -8.38 -8.64
CA ASP A 5 14.63 -8.47 -7.50
C ASP A 5 13.86 -8.64 -6.19
N ILE A 6 12.76 -7.89 -6.02
CA ILE A 6 11.92 -7.95 -4.80
C ILE A 6 11.35 -9.36 -4.65
N LYS A 7 10.84 -9.94 -5.74
CA LYS A 7 10.35 -11.32 -5.75
C LYS A 7 11.47 -12.31 -5.47
N ALA A 8 12.66 -12.11 -6.02
CA ALA A 8 13.81 -13.00 -5.82
C ALA A 8 14.29 -12.98 -4.36
N GLU A 9 14.41 -11.80 -3.74
CA GLU A 9 14.80 -11.69 -2.32
C GLU A 9 13.75 -12.31 -1.40
N LEU A 10 12.46 -12.06 -1.65
CA LEU A 10 11.38 -12.68 -0.86
C LEU A 10 11.40 -14.20 -0.98
N ARG A 11 11.61 -14.73 -2.20
CA ARG A 11 11.72 -16.18 -2.41
C ARG A 11 12.91 -16.81 -1.72
N LYS A 12 14.06 -16.12 -1.68
CA LYS A 12 15.26 -16.59 -0.99
C LYS A 12 15.10 -16.64 0.53
N LYS A 13 14.46 -15.63 1.12
CA LYS A 13 14.32 -15.53 2.59
C LYS A 13 13.15 -16.33 3.16
N TYR A 14 12.00 -16.33 2.48
CA TYR A 14 10.74 -16.81 3.04
C TYR A 14 10.06 -17.89 2.19
N GLY A 15 10.66 -18.27 1.05
CA GLY A 15 10.07 -19.26 0.14
C GLY A 15 8.95 -18.66 -0.73
N PRO A 16 7.97 -19.47 -1.16
CA PRO A 16 7.01 -19.02 -2.16
C PRO A 16 6.13 -17.88 -1.65
N LEU A 17 5.83 -16.91 -2.52
CA LEU A 17 5.02 -15.71 -2.17
C LEU A 17 3.64 -16.04 -1.59
N THR A 18 3.11 -17.21 -1.93
CA THR A 18 1.84 -17.72 -1.41
C THR A 18 1.94 -18.09 0.07
N SER A 19 3.09 -18.62 0.53
CA SER A 19 3.34 -18.89 1.94
C SER A 19 3.45 -17.57 2.71
N ILE A 20 4.19 -16.60 2.17
CA ILE A 20 4.29 -15.25 2.78
C ILE A 20 2.91 -14.60 2.91
N SER A 21 2.07 -14.73 1.88
CA SER A 21 0.70 -14.21 1.93
C SER A 21 -0.11 -14.90 3.04
N ARG A 22 0.05 -16.22 3.20
CA ARG A 22 -0.61 -16.99 4.27
C ARG A 22 -0.12 -16.58 5.65
N ASP A 23 1.19 -16.41 5.84
CA ASP A 23 1.79 -15.99 7.11
C ASP A 23 1.33 -14.59 7.53
N LEU A 24 1.08 -13.72 6.55
CA LEU A 24 0.53 -12.37 6.78
C LEU A 24 -1.01 -12.35 6.96
N GLY A 25 -1.67 -13.51 6.91
CA GLY A 25 -3.14 -13.62 6.97
C GLY A 25 -3.86 -13.00 5.77
N LEU A 26 -3.18 -12.91 4.63
CA LEU A 26 -3.69 -12.30 3.40
C LEU A 26 -4.17 -13.37 2.40
N SER A 27 -4.91 -12.92 1.38
CA SER A 27 -5.25 -13.80 0.25
C SER A 27 -4.00 -14.28 -0.47
N LYS A 28 -4.04 -15.48 -1.05
CA LYS A 28 -2.90 -16.17 -1.69
C LYS A 28 -2.12 -15.29 -2.68
N ASN A 29 -2.81 -14.37 -3.35
CA ASN A 29 -2.24 -13.52 -4.39
C ASN A 29 -1.94 -12.08 -3.91
N ALA A 30 -2.24 -11.72 -2.66
CA ALA A 30 -2.13 -10.36 -2.17
C ALA A 30 -0.70 -9.80 -2.26
N VAL A 31 0.30 -10.58 -1.87
CA VAL A 31 1.71 -10.16 -1.95
C VAL A 31 2.13 -10.02 -3.42
N SER A 32 1.76 -10.96 -4.27
CA SER A 32 2.06 -10.90 -5.71
C SER A 32 1.40 -9.69 -6.39
N ALA A 33 0.15 -9.40 -6.06
CA ALA A 33 -0.60 -8.25 -6.55
C ALA A 33 0.04 -6.94 -6.07
N THR A 34 0.43 -6.86 -4.79
CA THR A 34 1.11 -5.67 -4.25
C THR A 34 2.45 -5.40 -4.94
N ILE A 35 3.21 -6.45 -5.26
CA ILE A 35 4.50 -6.33 -5.97
C ILE A 35 4.32 -5.95 -7.44
N SER A 36 3.31 -6.52 -8.09
CA SER A 36 3.09 -6.31 -9.54
C SER A 36 2.34 -5.02 -9.84
N GLN A 37 1.48 -4.58 -8.92
CA GLN A 37 0.69 -3.36 -9.02
C GLN A 37 1.06 -2.43 -7.86
N PRO A 38 2.03 -1.52 -8.08
CA PRO A 38 2.35 -0.50 -7.10
C PRO A 38 1.07 0.23 -6.67
N GLY A 39 0.89 0.51 -5.38
CA GLY A 39 -0.28 1.23 -4.84
C GLY A 39 -1.53 0.42 -4.61
N TYR A 40 -1.48 -0.89 -4.86
CA TYR A 40 -2.59 -1.77 -4.54
C TYR A 40 -2.94 -1.74 -3.03
N SER A 41 -1.91 -1.67 -2.17
CA SER A 41 -2.10 -1.52 -0.73
C SER A 41 -0.82 -1.01 -0.05
N VAL A 42 -0.87 0.22 0.46
CA VAL A 42 0.22 0.85 1.22
C VAL A 42 0.61 0.03 2.46
N LEU A 43 -0.39 -0.61 3.09
CA LEU A 43 -0.14 -1.46 4.26
C LEU A 43 0.70 -2.69 3.90
N ASN A 44 0.41 -3.33 2.77
CA ASN A 44 1.15 -4.49 2.31
C ASN A 44 2.56 -4.10 1.81
N GLU A 45 2.70 -2.96 1.14
CA GLU A 45 4.00 -2.41 0.74
C GLU A 45 4.93 -2.20 1.95
N ARG A 46 4.38 -1.65 3.05
CA ARG A 46 5.09 -1.50 4.33
C ARG A 46 5.45 -2.84 4.98
N ARG A 47 4.53 -3.81 4.96
CA ARG A 47 4.80 -5.16 5.48
C ARG A 47 5.92 -5.84 4.72
N ILE A 48 5.92 -5.74 3.38
CA ILE A 48 6.96 -6.31 2.52
C ILE A 48 8.32 -5.64 2.79
N ALA A 49 8.35 -4.31 2.91
CA ALA A 49 9.59 -3.59 3.26
C ALA A 49 10.14 -4.03 4.62
N LYS A 50 9.25 -4.19 5.63
CA LYS A 50 9.62 -4.72 6.95
C LYS A 50 10.19 -6.14 6.88
N LEU A 51 9.62 -7.02 6.06
CA LEU A 51 10.15 -8.38 5.85
C LEU A 51 11.53 -8.35 5.18
N LEU A 52 11.75 -7.43 4.25
CA LEU A 52 13.06 -7.29 3.61
C LEU A 52 14.10 -6.64 4.53
N GLY A 53 13.68 -5.98 5.61
CA GLY A 53 14.54 -5.23 6.53
C GLY A 53 15.02 -3.91 5.92
N ARG A 54 14.27 -3.37 4.97
CA ARG A 54 14.61 -2.13 4.24
C ARG A 54 13.51 -1.09 4.43
N THR A 55 13.82 0.16 4.12
CA THR A 55 12.81 1.22 4.10
C THR A 55 11.85 1.05 2.92
N VAL A 56 10.63 1.55 3.07
CA VAL A 56 9.63 1.57 1.98
C VAL A 56 10.15 2.35 0.77
N PHE A 57 10.94 3.40 1.01
CA PHE A 57 11.61 4.18 -0.02
C PHE A 57 12.65 3.37 -0.82
N GLU A 58 13.49 2.57 -0.17
CA GLU A 58 14.49 1.75 -0.87
C GLU A 58 13.86 0.66 -1.75
N VAL A 59 12.78 0.06 -1.26
CA VAL A 59 12.08 -1.02 -1.97
C VAL A 59 11.32 -0.46 -3.18
N TRP A 60 10.43 0.51 -2.93
CA TRP A 60 9.46 0.97 -3.92
C TRP A 60 9.86 2.25 -4.66
N GLY A 61 10.83 3.00 -4.14
CA GLY A 61 11.35 4.21 -4.74
C GLY A 61 10.52 5.47 -4.49
N LYS A 62 11.03 6.57 -5.03
CA LYS A 62 10.48 7.93 -4.90
C LYS A 62 9.10 8.12 -5.53
N ASP A 63 8.72 7.26 -6.47
CA ASP A 63 7.43 7.35 -7.18
C ASP A 63 6.25 6.96 -6.28
N ARG A 64 6.54 6.29 -5.16
CA ARG A 64 5.54 5.70 -4.26
C ARG A 64 5.62 6.21 -2.84
N PHE A 65 6.83 6.40 -2.33
CA PHE A 65 7.06 6.88 -0.97
C PHE A 65 8.03 8.05 -0.99
N HIS A 66 7.81 8.98 -0.07
CA HIS A 66 8.81 9.97 0.31
C HIS A 66 9.92 9.30 1.14
N GLU A 67 11.06 9.97 1.31
CA GLU A 67 12.20 9.46 2.10
C GLU A 67 11.84 9.21 3.57
N ASP A 68 10.82 9.90 4.09
CA ASP A 68 10.28 9.70 5.43
C ASP A 68 9.36 8.45 5.55
N GLY A 69 9.11 7.73 4.46
CA GLY A 69 8.22 6.56 4.42
C GLY A 69 6.72 6.89 4.37
N THR A 70 6.35 8.16 4.15
CA THR A 70 4.97 8.55 3.85
C THR A 70 4.65 8.22 2.39
N PRO A 71 3.45 7.68 2.10
CA PRO A 71 3.05 7.40 0.74
C PRO A 71 2.82 8.70 -0.03
N VAL A 72 3.29 8.76 -1.27
CA VAL A 72 2.98 9.86 -2.19
C VAL A 72 1.48 9.81 -2.49
N SER A 73 0.76 10.91 -2.23
CA SER A 73 -0.67 10.98 -2.52
C SER A 73 -0.91 10.84 -4.03
N GLN A 74 -1.58 9.77 -4.44
CA GLN A 74 -2.04 9.59 -5.82
C GLN A 74 -3.49 10.05 -6.03
N VAL A 75 -4.13 10.55 -4.97
CA VAL A 75 -5.47 11.12 -5.08
C VAL A 75 -5.31 12.51 -5.67
N ALA A 76 -5.81 12.71 -6.89
CA ALA A 76 -5.97 14.04 -7.45
C ALA A 76 -6.80 14.87 -6.47
N ASP A 77 -6.32 16.07 -6.15
CA ASP A 77 -7.02 17.00 -5.28
C ASP A 77 -8.44 17.20 -5.85
N ARG A 78 -9.44 16.67 -5.15
CA ARG A 78 -10.82 16.73 -5.60
C ARG A 78 -11.33 18.11 -5.23
N THR A 79 -11.28 19.05 -6.17
CA THR A 79 -12.08 20.27 -6.05
C THR A 79 -13.54 19.82 -5.95
N PRO A 80 -14.22 20.03 -4.81
CA PRO A 80 -15.61 19.62 -4.69
C PRO A 80 -16.43 20.39 -5.73
N THR A 81 -16.99 19.68 -6.70
CA THR A 81 -17.77 20.24 -7.81
C THR A 81 -19.06 20.92 -7.34
N SER A 82 -19.48 20.71 -6.10
CA SER A 82 -20.60 21.42 -5.50
C SER A 82 -20.44 21.53 -3.98
N ARG A 83 -20.76 22.70 -3.43
CA ARG A 83 -20.83 22.94 -1.98
C ARG A 83 -22.08 22.22 -1.48
N VAL A 84 -21.91 21.10 -0.76
CA VAL A 84 -23.04 20.41 -0.11
C VAL A 84 -23.81 21.45 0.72
N PRO A 85 -25.11 21.67 0.40
CA PRO A 85 -25.90 22.71 1.04
C PRO A 85 -26.08 22.40 2.54
N ALA A 86 -26.15 23.44 3.36
CA ALA A 86 -26.06 23.34 4.82
C ALA A 86 -27.25 22.56 5.43
N ASP A 87 -28.38 22.58 4.74
CA ASP A 87 -29.62 21.87 5.02
C ASP A 87 -29.45 20.35 5.04
N LEU A 88 -28.61 19.77 4.18
CA LEU A 88 -28.31 18.33 4.21
C LEU A 88 -27.34 17.91 5.33
N ARG A 89 -26.64 18.86 5.98
CA ARG A 89 -25.81 18.56 7.16
C ARG A 89 -26.63 18.42 8.45
N ARG A 90 -27.93 18.75 8.40
CA ARG A 90 -28.78 18.90 9.58
C ARG A 90 -29.67 17.66 9.82
N ASN A 91 -29.11 16.45 9.75
CA ASN A 91 -29.76 15.29 10.38
C ASN A 91 -29.28 15.19 11.83
N GLY A 92 -29.89 16.04 12.66
CA GLY A 92 -29.78 15.99 14.10
C GLY A 92 -30.38 14.69 14.63
N VAL A 93 -29.52 13.86 15.21
CA VAL A 93 -29.92 12.91 16.25
C VAL A 93 -30.36 13.75 17.45
N ALA A 94 -31.67 13.87 17.66
CA ALA A 94 -32.22 14.30 18.94
C ALA A 94 -32.12 13.10 19.89
N ALA A 95 -31.29 13.21 20.92
CA ALA A 95 -31.29 12.36 22.10
C ALA A 95 -32.25 12.93 23.15
#